data_AF-A0A8J9ZF22-F1
#
_entry.id   AF-A0A8J9ZF22-F1
#
_cell.length_a   1.000
_cell.length_b   1.000
_cell.length_c   1.000
_cell.angle_alpha   90.00
_cell.angle_beta   90.00
_cell.angle_gamma   90.00
#
_symmetry.space_group_name_H-M   'P 1'
#
loop_
_entity.id
_entity.type
_entity.pdbx_description
1 polymer ?
#
loop_
_entity_poly.entity_id
_entity_poly.type
_entity_poly.pdbx_seq_one_letter_code
_entity_poly.pdbx_strand_id
1 'polypeptide(L)'
;MGPITARTTGTELGPITAHTTGTELGPITARTTGTELGPITARTTDTELGAITARRTDTELGAITARTTDTEMGPITARTTGTELGPITARTTGTELGPITARTTGTELGPITAQNSQLSVALLFECTVIMVTLPVLEGRFLTSAAPASCFRLDDFCCPPHITQGPRSYNLSTGEAIKLRCETIGVLTPTITWLKDGHQVPQDGRHVWLPGGGLQLIRVGLSEAGLYTCLAENRFGQDRASAVINVTGPPLPEDASHSGVIAGVIIAVLVVFLFVGAVLLFRYLCMKMTVMMM
;
A
#
# COMPACT_ATOMS: atom_id res chain seq x y z
N MET A 1 -26.65 -27.00 31.56
CA MET A 1 -26.03 -26.62 32.85
C MET A 1 -26.44 -25.18 33.17
N GLY A 2 -26.85 -24.91 34.40
CA GLY A 2 -27.24 -23.55 34.83
C GLY A 2 -26.07 -22.54 34.81
N PRO A 3 -26.33 -21.26 35.14
CA PRO A 3 -25.32 -20.22 35.16
C PRO A 3 -24.22 -20.50 36.19
N ILE A 4 -22.97 -20.21 35.84
CA ILE A 4 -21.83 -20.32 36.75
C ILE A 4 -21.48 -18.92 37.23
N THR A 5 -21.66 -18.65 38.52
CA THR A 5 -21.32 -17.35 39.11
C THR A 5 -20.31 -17.54 40.24
N ALA A 6 -19.15 -16.89 40.11
CA ALA A 6 -18.07 -16.93 41.09
C ALA A 6 -17.70 -15.50 41.49
N ARG A 7 -17.75 -15.20 42.80
CA ARG A 7 -17.52 -13.86 43.34
C ARG A 7 -16.70 -13.92 44.62
N THR A 8 -15.60 -13.17 44.69
CA THR A 8 -14.76 -13.06 45.89
C THR A 8 -14.32 -11.61 46.13
N THR A 9 -13.91 -11.32 47.36
CA THR A 9 -13.35 -10.04 47.78
C THR A 9 -12.15 -10.31 48.68
N GLY A 10 -10.95 -9.87 48.29
CA GLY A 10 -9.75 -10.02 49.13
C GLY A 10 -9.15 -11.44 49.17
N THR A 11 -9.70 -12.40 48.41
CA THR A 11 -9.13 -13.74 48.24
C THR A 11 -9.01 -14.08 46.77
N GLU A 12 -7.96 -14.79 46.39
CA GLU A 12 -7.76 -15.26 45.00
C GLU A 12 -8.95 -16.09 44.54
N LEU A 13 -9.39 -15.84 43.31
CA LEU A 13 -10.36 -16.71 42.66
C LEU A 13 -9.60 -17.64 41.73
N GLY A 14 -9.59 -18.93 42.07
CA GLY A 14 -8.92 -19.96 41.28
C GLY A 14 -9.51 -20.13 39.87
N PRO A 15 -8.95 -21.06 39.08
CA PRO A 15 -9.39 -21.30 37.72
C PRO A 15 -10.87 -21.74 37.67
N ILE A 16 -11.61 -21.19 36.71
CA ILE A 16 -13.00 -21.59 36.44
C ILE A 16 -12.99 -22.45 35.18
N THR A 17 -13.35 -23.73 35.33
CA THR A 17 -13.39 -24.68 34.22
C THR A 17 -14.79 -25.25 34.09
N ALA A 18 -15.38 -25.12 32.90
CA ALA A 18 -16.71 -25.62 32.59
C ALA A 18 -16.69 -26.39 31.27
N HIS A 19 -17.17 -27.64 31.29
CA HIS A 19 -17.21 -28.53 30.14
C HIS A 19 -18.57 -29.21 30.04
N THR A 20 -19.22 -29.12 28.87
CA THR A 20 -20.48 -29.82 28.58
C THR A 20 -20.49 -30.44 27.20
N THR A 21 -21.35 -31.45 27.06
CA THR A 21 -21.69 -32.08 25.79
C THR A 21 -23.20 -32.27 25.74
N GLY A 22 -23.84 -31.81 24.66
CA GLY A 22 -25.29 -31.94 24.43
C GLY A 22 -26.19 -31.22 25.44
N THR A 23 -25.63 -30.36 26.30
CA THR A 23 -26.40 -29.54 27.25
C THR A 23 -25.84 -28.12 27.29
N GLU A 24 -26.75 -27.15 27.13
CA GLU A 24 -26.38 -25.73 27.03
C GLU A 24 -25.59 -25.31 28.26
N LEU A 25 -24.48 -24.60 28.04
CA LEU A 25 -23.72 -24.03 29.14
C LEU A 25 -24.19 -22.59 29.35
N GLY A 26 -24.89 -22.34 30.46
CA GLY A 26 -25.33 -21.00 30.83
C GLY A 26 -24.18 -20.00 31.01
N PRO A 27 -24.50 -18.72 31.23
CA PRO A 27 -23.49 -17.67 31.31
C PRO A 27 -22.51 -17.90 32.47
N ILE A 28 -21.24 -17.58 32.21
CA ILE A 28 -20.16 -17.64 33.20
C ILE A 28 -19.85 -16.22 33.65
N THR A 29 -20.05 -15.93 34.93
CA THR A 29 -19.75 -14.63 35.54
C THR A 29 -18.72 -14.78 36.65
N ALA A 30 -17.54 -14.22 36.44
CA ALA A 30 -16.44 -14.20 37.41
C ALA A 30 -16.13 -12.77 37.85
N ARG A 31 -16.19 -12.51 39.16
CA ARG A 31 -15.91 -11.16 39.69
C ARG A 31 -15.04 -11.21 40.93
N THR A 32 -13.93 -10.48 40.93
CA THR A 32 -13.09 -10.33 42.13
C THR A 32 -12.60 -8.89 42.30
N THR A 33 -12.30 -8.52 43.55
CA THR A 33 -11.73 -7.22 43.94
C THR A 33 -10.53 -7.45 44.85
N GLY A 34 -9.38 -6.87 44.49
CA GLY A 34 -8.18 -6.86 45.34
C GLY A 34 -7.26 -8.10 45.24
N THR A 35 -7.57 -9.08 44.38
CA THR A 35 -6.79 -10.32 44.22
C THR A 35 -6.85 -10.84 42.79
N GLU A 36 -5.97 -11.78 42.42
CA GLU A 36 -5.92 -12.36 41.07
C GLU A 36 -7.20 -13.13 40.72
N LEU A 37 -7.57 -13.06 39.44
CA LEU A 37 -8.60 -13.93 38.85
C LEU A 37 -7.91 -14.94 37.95
N GLY A 38 -7.96 -16.21 38.32
CA GLY A 38 -7.42 -17.33 37.54
C GLY A 38 -8.06 -17.46 36.15
N PRO A 39 -7.50 -18.34 35.29
CA PRO A 39 -7.97 -18.51 33.94
C PRO A 39 -9.40 -19.07 33.89
N ILE A 40 -10.17 -18.62 32.90
CA ILE A 40 -11.52 -19.09 32.64
C ILE A 40 -11.48 -19.96 31.40
N THR A 41 -11.84 -21.24 31.54
CA THR A 41 -11.90 -22.19 30.43
C THR A 41 -13.32 -22.73 30.29
N ALA A 42 -13.98 -22.41 29.18
CA ALA A 42 -15.31 -22.91 28.84
C ALA A 42 -15.24 -23.73 27.56
N ARG A 43 -15.78 -24.95 27.59
CA ARG A 43 -15.86 -25.80 26.41
C ARG A 43 -17.22 -26.46 26.29
N THR A 44 -17.81 -26.39 25.11
CA THR A 44 -19.06 -27.06 24.79
C THR A 44 -18.91 -27.87 23.50
N THR A 45 -19.65 -28.96 23.43
CA THR A 45 -19.78 -29.80 22.23
C THR A 45 -21.24 -30.03 21.94
N ASP A 46 -21.66 -29.78 20.70
CA ASP A 46 -23.03 -29.93 20.20
C ASP A 46 -24.05 -29.10 21.01
N THR A 47 -23.60 -27.98 21.57
CA THR A 47 -24.45 -27.15 22.43
C THR A 47 -23.88 -25.74 22.64
N GLU A 48 -24.78 -24.78 22.86
CA GLU A 48 -24.45 -23.37 22.99
C GLU A 48 -23.62 -23.06 24.24
N LEU A 49 -22.77 -22.04 24.10
CA LEU A 49 -22.04 -21.44 25.21
C LEU A 49 -22.59 -20.03 25.46
N GLY A 50 -23.14 -19.81 26.65
CA GLY A 50 -23.60 -18.51 27.09
C GLY A 50 -22.46 -17.49 27.28
N ALA A 51 -22.83 -16.24 27.56
CA ALA A 51 -21.88 -15.14 27.72
C ALA A 51 -20.82 -15.42 28.81
N ILE A 52 -19.58 -15.03 28.54
CA ILE A 52 -18.50 -15.06 29.53
C ILE A 52 -18.21 -13.64 29.97
N THR A 53 -18.43 -13.33 31.25
CA THR A 53 -18.14 -12.03 31.84
C THR A 53 -17.11 -12.18 32.95
N ALA A 54 -15.91 -11.67 32.73
CA ALA A 54 -14.85 -11.59 33.72
C ALA A 54 -14.62 -10.14 34.10
N ARG A 55 -14.85 -9.78 35.36
CA ARG A 55 -14.61 -8.41 35.83
C ARG A 55 -13.75 -8.39 37.09
N ARG A 56 -12.70 -7.59 37.05
CA ARG A 56 -11.76 -7.46 38.14
C ARG A 56 -11.38 -6.01 38.41
N THR A 57 -11.00 -5.72 39.65
CA THR A 57 -10.30 -4.49 40.02
C THR A 57 -8.92 -4.81 40.62
N ASP A 58 -7.93 -3.95 40.33
CA ASP A 58 -6.67 -3.76 41.07
C ASP A 58 -5.45 -4.68 40.78
N THR A 59 -5.63 -5.92 40.32
CA THR A 59 -4.55 -6.97 40.16
C THR A 59 -4.36 -7.52 38.72
N GLU A 60 -4.22 -8.84 38.49
CA GLU A 60 -4.11 -9.52 37.17
C GLU A 60 -5.32 -10.42 36.83
N LEU A 61 -5.74 -10.43 35.56
CA LEU A 61 -6.85 -11.27 35.07
C LEU A 61 -6.26 -12.33 34.14
N GLY A 62 -6.40 -13.60 34.50
CA GLY A 62 -5.90 -14.73 33.74
C GLY A 62 -6.57 -14.89 32.37
N ALA A 63 -6.03 -15.81 31.59
CA ALA A 63 -6.49 -16.08 30.23
C ALA A 63 -7.97 -16.52 30.18
N ILE A 64 -8.68 -16.10 29.14
CA ILE A 64 -10.04 -16.56 28.87
C ILE A 64 -10.02 -17.42 27.61
N THR A 65 -10.36 -18.69 27.76
CA THR A 65 -10.43 -19.65 26.66
C THR A 65 -11.85 -20.18 26.52
N ALA A 66 -12.49 -19.88 25.39
CA ALA A 66 -13.83 -20.34 25.05
C ALA A 66 -13.77 -21.19 23.77
N ARG A 67 -14.32 -22.40 23.81
CA ARG A 67 -14.35 -23.29 22.65
C ARG A 67 -15.71 -23.96 22.50
N THR A 68 -16.35 -23.80 21.36
CA THR A 68 -17.60 -24.50 21.02
C THR A 68 -17.41 -25.31 19.74
N THR A 69 -18.12 -26.42 19.63
CA THR A 69 -18.28 -27.12 18.35
C THR A 69 -19.74 -27.10 17.92
N ASP A 70 -19.94 -26.78 16.64
CA ASP A 70 -21.19 -26.91 15.89
C ASP A 70 -22.37 -26.08 16.42
N THR A 71 -22.08 -25.01 17.14
CA THR A 71 -23.06 -24.17 17.85
C THR A 71 -22.57 -22.75 18.13
N GLU A 72 -23.49 -21.90 18.56
CA GLU A 72 -23.26 -20.49 18.85
C GLU A 72 -22.45 -20.26 20.13
N MET A 73 -21.67 -19.18 20.12
CA MET A 73 -20.92 -18.70 21.27
C MET A 73 -21.37 -17.28 21.63
N GLY A 74 -21.81 -17.09 22.86
CA GLY A 74 -22.20 -15.80 23.40
C GLY A 74 -21.03 -14.81 23.54
N PRO A 75 -21.32 -13.54 23.87
CA PRO A 75 -20.30 -12.50 23.98
C PRO A 75 -19.29 -12.78 25.10
N ILE A 76 -18.04 -12.39 24.88
CA ILE A 76 -16.97 -12.47 25.88
C ILE A 76 -16.62 -11.06 26.31
N THR A 77 -16.87 -10.73 27.57
CA THR A 77 -16.54 -9.44 28.16
C THR A 77 -15.50 -9.61 29.25
N ALA A 78 -14.31 -9.08 29.03
CA ALA A 78 -13.23 -9.04 30.00
C ALA A 78 -12.95 -7.59 30.40
N ARG A 79 -13.09 -7.28 31.68
CA ARG A 79 -12.81 -5.94 32.20
C ARG A 79 -11.90 -6.00 33.40
N THR A 80 -10.79 -5.28 33.33
CA THR A 80 -9.89 -5.08 34.45
C THR A 80 -9.57 -3.61 34.67
N THR A 81 -9.34 -3.24 35.94
CA THR A 81 -8.69 -1.97 36.30
C THR A 81 -7.26 -2.14 36.86
N GLY A 82 -6.72 -3.35 36.85
CA GLY A 82 -5.35 -3.64 37.28
C GLY A 82 -4.36 -3.69 36.12
N THR A 83 -3.14 -4.18 36.38
CA THR A 83 -1.96 -4.04 35.50
C THR A 83 -2.06 -4.83 34.19
N GLU A 84 -2.59 -6.05 34.23
CA GLU A 84 -2.55 -6.97 33.09
C GLU A 84 -3.87 -7.72 32.84
N LEU A 85 -4.14 -7.96 31.55
CA LEU A 85 -5.16 -8.87 31.06
C LEU A 85 -4.48 -10.00 30.26
N GLY A 86 -4.71 -11.25 30.65
CA GLY A 86 -4.22 -12.42 29.93
C GLY A 86 -4.86 -12.58 28.55
N PRO A 87 -4.34 -13.51 27.72
CA PRO A 87 -4.84 -13.73 26.37
C PRO A 87 -6.30 -14.19 26.37
N ILE A 88 -7.05 -13.73 25.36
CA ILE A 88 -8.44 -14.16 25.13
C ILE A 88 -8.47 -14.99 23.86
N THR A 89 -8.84 -16.26 23.97
CA THR A 89 -8.96 -17.17 22.84
C THR A 89 -10.38 -17.67 22.72
N ALA A 90 -11.06 -17.31 21.64
CA ALA A 90 -12.39 -17.79 21.29
C ALA A 90 -12.32 -18.60 20.00
N ARG A 91 -12.80 -19.84 20.03
CA ARG A 91 -12.81 -20.72 18.85
C ARG A 91 -14.17 -21.39 18.73
N THR A 92 -14.84 -21.21 17.60
CA THR A 92 -16.09 -21.88 17.29
C THR A 92 -16.02 -22.54 15.91
N THR A 93 -16.66 -23.71 15.77
CA THR A 93 -16.98 -24.28 14.45
C THR A 93 -18.40 -23.99 13.99
N GLY A 94 -19.20 -23.34 14.83
CA GLY A 94 -20.59 -22.96 14.54
C GLY A 94 -20.73 -21.63 13.80
N THR A 95 -21.99 -21.25 13.58
CA THR A 95 -22.38 -20.16 12.68
C THR A 95 -22.07 -18.78 13.26
N GLU A 96 -22.12 -18.62 14.58
CA GLU A 96 -22.02 -17.30 15.21
C GLU A 96 -21.01 -17.26 16.36
N LEU A 97 -20.29 -16.13 16.43
CA LEU A 97 -19.40 -15.76 17.52
C LEU A 97 -19.81 -14.37 18.02
N GLY A 98 -20.25 -14.30 19.28
CA GLY A 98 -20.58 -13.04 19.94
C GLY A 98 -19.38 -12.10 20.07
N PRO A 99 -19.61 -10.79 20.25
CA PRO A 99 -18.53 -9.81 20.32
C PRO A 99 -17.59 -10.09 21.50
N ILE A 100 -16.29 -9.93 21.26
CA ILE A 100 -15.25 -10.00 22.29
C ILE A 100 -14.88 -8.58 22.68
N THR A 101 -15.24 -8.18 23.90
CA THR A 101 -14.92 -6.87 24.46
C THR A 101 -13.89 -7.05 25.56
N ALA A 102 -12.71 -6.48 25.38
CA ALA A 102 -11.67 -6.44 26.39
C ALA A 102 -11.35 -5.00 26.77
N ARG A 103 -11.36 -4.70 28.07
CA ARG A 103 -11.03 -3.38 28.58
C ARG A 103 -10.09 -3.50 29.77
N THR A 104 -8.94 -2.84 29.67
CA THR A 104 -7.96 -2.72 30.75
C THR A 104 -7.67 -1.25 31.04
N THR A 105 -7.37 -0.90 32.28
CA THR A 105 -6.72 0.38 32.62
C THR A 105 -5.24 0.20 32.97
N GLY A 106 -4.74 -1.02 32.84
CA GLY A 106 -3.33 -1.38 33.02
C GLY A 106 -2.49 -1.19 31.77
N THR A 107 -1.21 -1.53 31.88
CA THR A 107 -0.21 -1.29 30.83
C THR A 107 -0.16 -2.41 29.78
N GLU A 108 -0.71 -3.60 30.07
CA GLU A 108 -0.59 -4.75 29.18
C GLU A 108 -1.92 -5.45 28.90
N LEU A 109 -2.10 -5.81 27.63
CA LEU A 109 -3.23 -6.56 27.10
C LEU A 109 -2.68 -7.76 26.32
N GLY A 110 -2.98 -8.97 26.79
CA GLY A 110 -2.65 -10.21 26.12
C GLY A 110 -3.36 -10.33 24.76
N PRO A 111 -2.83 -11.14 23.83
CA PRO A 111 -3.39 -11.27 22.49
C PRO A 111 -4.82 -11.79 22.53
N ILE A 112 -5.68 -11.18 21.70
CA ILE A 112 -7.04 -11.65 21.48
C ILE A 112 -7.10 -12.40 20.16
N THR A 113 -7.43 -13.68 20.22
CA THR A 113 -7.58 -14.56 19.08
C THR A 113 -9.04 -15.00 18.98
N ALA A 114 -9.68 -14.69 17.86
CA ALA A 114 -11.00 -15.19 17.52
C ALA A 114 -10.90 -16.03 16.24
N GLN A 115 -11.45 -17.24 16.27
CA GLN A 115 -11.50 -18.11 15.10
C GLN A 115 -12.90 -18.66 14.95
N ASN A 116 -13.51 -18.40 13.79
CA ASN A 116 -14.77 -19.01 13.37
C ASN A 116 -14.50 -19.71 12.02
N SER A 117 -14.79 -21.01 11.92
CA SER A 117 -14.57 -21.77 10.67
C SER A 117 -15.53 -21.41 9.54
N GLN A 118 -16.63 -20.70 9.84
CA GLN A 118 -17.64 -20.28 8.87
C GLN A 118 -17.56 -18.78 8.51
N LEU A 119 -16.82 -17.94 9.26
CA LEU A 119 -16.82 -16.48 9.11
C LEU A 119 -15.44 -15.87 9.40
N SER A 120 -14.81 -15.26 8.38
CA SER A 120 -13.65 -14.39 8.55
C SER A 120 -14.09 -13.07 9.20
N VAL A 121 -13.91 -12.90 10.52
CA VAL A 121 -14.36 -11.71 11.26
C VAL A 121 -13.20 -10.99 11.94
N ALA A 122 -13.10 -9.70 11.60
CA ALA A 122 -12.26 -8.69 12.19
C ALA A 122 -12.76 -8.27 13.59
N LEU A 123 -11.85 -8.12 14.54
CA LEU A 123 -12.14 -7.70 15.91
C LEU A 123 -12.19 -6.17 16.01
N LEU A 124 -13.29 -5.65 16.56
CA LEU A 124 -13.49 -4.24 16.94
C LEU A 124 -12.97 -4.02 18.38
N PHE A 125 -12.11 -3.03 18.58
CA PHE A 125 -11.66 -2.57 19.89
C PHE A 125 -12.08 -1.11 20.12
N GLU A 126 -12.85 -0.87 21.18
CA GLU A 126 -13.02 0.48 21.74
C GLU A 126 -11.81 0.83 22.59
N CYS A 127 -11.03 1.79 22.09
CA CYS A 127 -10.07 2.67 22.76
C CYS A 127 -9.50 2.18 24.10
N THR A 128 -8.23 1.77 24.08
CA THR A 128 -7.08 2.54 24.58
C THR A 128 -5.86 1.88 23.96
N VAL A 129 -5.07 2.63 23.17
CA VAL A 129 -3.73 2.30 22.62
C VAL A 129 -3.43 0.80 22.50
N ILE A 130 -3.40 0.20 21.28
CA ILE A 130 -2.50 -0.94 20.93
C ILE A 130 -2.68 -1.39 19.48
N MET A 131 -1.53 -1.71 18.89
CA MET A 131 -1.19 -2.49 17.69
C MET A 131 -2.32 -3.31 17.04
N VAL A 132 -2.63 -2.99 15.78
CA VAL A 132 -3.35 -3.91 14.88
C VAL A 132 -2.33 -4.80 14.18
N THR A 133 -2.22 -6.05 14.59
CA THR A 133 -1.57 -7.09 13.78
C THR A 133 -2.58 -7.61 12.77
N LEU A 134 -2.49 -7.13 11.52
CA LEU A 134 -3.14 -7.79 10.38
C LEU A 134 -2.52 -9.18 10.19
N PRO A 135 -3.29 -10.21 9.76
CA PRO A 135 -2.70 -11.45 9.31
C PRO A 135 -2.05 -11.19 7.94
N VAL A 136 -0.73 -11.05 7.90
CA VAL A 136 0.03 -10.98 6.66
C VAL A 136 0.95 -12.19 6.63
N LEU A 137 0.76 -13.05 5.63
CA LEU A 137 1.74 -14.05 5.24
C LEU A 137 3.11 -13.35 5.07
N GLU A 138 4.18 -13.98 5.59
CA GLU A 138 5.59 -13.63 5.33
C GLU A 138 6.21 -12.44 6.11
N GLY A 139 5.99 -12.40 7.43
CA GLY A 139 7.13 -12.22 8.36
C GLY A 139 7.87 -10.87 8.43
N ARG A 140 7.22 -9.71 8.21
CA ARG A 140 7.73 -8.40 8.68
C ARG A 140 6.62 -7.49 9.19
N PHE A 141 6.82 -6.89 10.37
CA PHE A 141 5.88 -5.98 11.05
C PHE A 141 6.24 -4.52 10.77
N LEU A 142 5.26 -3.68 10.41
CA LEU A 142 5.40 -2.22 10.32
C LEU A 142 4.34 -1.56 11.20
N THR A 143 4.75 -0.54 11.98
CA THR A 143 3.91 0.21 12.92
C THR A 143 3.67 1.64 12.43
N SER A 144 2.45 2.15 12.52
CA SER A 144 2.18 3.60 12.43
C SER A 144 0.97 4.00 13.28
N ALA A 145 0.96 5.23 13.78
CA ALA A 145 0.03 5.73 14.81
C ALA A 145 -0.77 6.96 14.31
N ALA A 146 -2.07 7.02 14.62
CA ALA A 146 -2.93 8.21 14.42
C ALA A 146 -4.06 8.29 15.48
N PRO A 147 -4.57 9.50 15.85
CA PRO A 147 -5.49 9.71 16.97
C PRO A 147 -7.00 9.48 16.68
N ALA A 148 -7.77 9.37 17.78
CA ALA A 148 -9.04 8.64 17.95
C ALA A 148 -10.37 9.33 17.54
N SER A 149 -10.39 10.21 16.53
CA SER A 149 -11.61 10.99 16.19
C SER A 149 -12.42 10.49 14.97
N CYS A 150 -12.26 9.24 14.51
CA CYS A 150 -12.67 8.85 13.13
C CYS A 150 -13.43 7.52 12.94
N PHE A 151 -14.35 7.07 13.83
CA PHE A 151 -15.02 5.76 13.62
C PHE A 151 -16.51 5.67 14.02
N ARG A 152 -17.44 6.04 13.12
CA ARG A 152 -18.70 5.29 12.87
C ARG A 152 -18.46 4.15 11.85
N LEU A 153 -19.39 3.18 11.74
CA LEU A 153 -19.31 2.08 10.76
C LEU A 153 -19.38 2.56 9.28
N ASP A 154 -19.79 3.82 9.06
CA ASP A 154 -19.70 4.54 7.77
C ASP A 154 -18.39 5.37 7.62
N ASP A 155 -17.53 5.43 8.65
CA ASP A 155 -16.29 6.23 8.72
C ASP A 155 -15.01 5.41 8.51
N PHE A 156 -15.04 4.25 7.84
CA PHE A 156 -13.82 3.75 7.17
C PHE A 156 -13.54 4.63 5.93
N CYS A 157 -13.33 5.92 6.19
CA CYS A 157 -12.83 6.92 5.27
C CYS A 157 -11.34 6.66 5.09
N CYS A 158 -10.98 5.51 4.50
CA CYS A 158 -9.64 5.32 3.95
C CYS A 158 -9.67 5.91 2.54
N PRO A 159 -9.36 7.21 2.37
CA PRO A 159 -9.08 7.73 1.04
C PRO A 159 -7.98 6.87 0.41
N PRO A 160 -7.92 6.80 -0.92
CA PRO A 160 -6.84 6.12 -1.57
C PRO A 160 -5.51 6.70 -1.11
N HIS A 161 -4.51 5.84 -0.96
CA HIS A 161 -3.13 6.26 -0.71
C HIS A 161 -2.20 5.56 -1.69
N ILE A 162 -1.37 6.33 -2.38
CA ILE A 162 -0.41 5.82 -3.36
C ILE A 162 0.85 5.38 -2.61
N THR A 163 1.06 4.08 -2.48
CA THR A 163 2.25 3.50 -1.82
C THR A 163 3.47 3.50 -2.73
N GLN A 164 3.27 3.29 -4.03
CA GLN A 164 4.32 3.43 -5.05
C GLN A 164 3.80 4.22 -6.26
N GLY A 165 4.18 5.49 -6.33
CA GLY A 165 3.88 6.37 -7.46
C GLY A 165 4.88 6.26 -8.62
N PRO A 166 4.62 6.96 -9.73
CA PRO A 166 5.53 7.01 -10.86
C PRO A 166 6.82 7.73 -10.52
N ARG A 167 7.87 7.44 -11.30
CA ARG A 167 9.19 8.10 -11.20
C ARG A 167 9.52 8.77 -12.53
N SER A 168 10.30 9.83 -12.48
CA SER A 168 10.74 10.55 -13.69
C SER A 168 11.72 9.71 -14.51
N TYR A 169 11.62 9.81 -15.84
CA TYR A 169 12.47 9.09 -16.79
C TYR A 169 13.00 10.01 -17.88
N ASN A 170 14.22 9.74 -18.34
CA ASN A 170 14.78 10.28 -19.57
C ASN A 170 14.82 9.14 -20.59
N LEU A 171 14.10 9.31 -21.69
CA LEU A 171 13.91 8.28 -22.70
C LEU A 171 14.39 8.75 -24.07
N SER A 172 14.78 7.81 -24.90
CA SER A 172 15.01 8.04 -26.33
C SER A 172 13.77 7.68 -27.14
N THR A 173 13.59 8.35 -28.29
CA THR A 173 12.49 8.03 -29.21
C THR A 173 12.46 6.53 -29.55
N GLY A 174 11.30 5.91 -29.42
CA GLY A 174 11.07 4.48 -29.72
C GLY A 174 11.12 3.56 -28.50
N GLU A 175 11.58 4.04 -27.34
CA GLU A 175 11.59 3.25 -26.10
C GLU A 175 10.18 2.96 -25.57
N ALA A 176 10.09 2.06 -24.59
CA ALA A 176 8.86 1.72 -23.89
C ALA A 176 9.10 1.69 -22.38
N ILE A 177 8.15 2.21 -21.60
CA ILE A 177 8.25 2.26 -20.14
C ILE A 177 6.94 1.89 -19.45
N LYS A 178 7.04 1.48 -18.19
CA LYS A 178 5.91 1.24 -17.28
C LYS A 178 5.98 2.19 -16.10
N LEU A 179 4.99 3.07 -16.00
CA LEU A 179 4.75 3.93 -14.86
C LEU A 179 3.92 3.17 -13.82
N ARG A 180 4.42 3.12 -12.58
CA ARG A 180 3.73 2.46 -11.46
C ARG A 180 2.75 3.43 -10.80
N CYS A 181 1.64 2.89 -10.32
CA CYS A 181 0.74 3.58 -9.41
C CYS A 181 0.03 2.56 -8.52
N GLU A 182 0.76 2.02 -7.56
CA GLU A 182 0.22 1.07 -6.59
C GLU A 182 -0.51 1.85 -5.49
N THR A 183 -1.74 1.45 -5.22
CA THR A 183 -2.64 2.14 -4.29
C THR A 183 -3.17 1.18 -3.25
N ILE A 184 -3.40 1.71 -2.05
CA ILE A 184 -4.18 1.06 -0.99
C ILE A 184 -5.41 1.90 -0.70
N GLY A 185 -6.50 1.27 -0.30
CA GLY A 185 -7.75 1.95 0.03
C GLY A 185 -8.87 0.96 0.32
N VAL A 186 -9.82 1.35 1.17
CA VAL A 186 -11.05 0.57 1.38
C VAL A 186 -11.97 0.86 0.20
N LEU A 187 -12.45 -0.21 -0.44
CA LEU A 187 -13.00 -0.21 -1.81
C LEU A 187 -11.90 0.16 -2.83
N THR A 188 -11.54 -0.79 -3.70
CA THR A 188 -10.49 -0.63 -4.71
C THR A 188 -10.66 0.72 -5.45
N PRO A 189 -9.67 1.64 -5.34
CA PRO A 189 -9.83 2.98 -5.90
C PRO A 189 -9.78 2.95 -7.42
N THR A 190 -10.48 3.91 -8.04
CA THR A 190 -10.43 4.13 -9.49
C THR A 190 -9.17 4.92 -9.82
N ILE A 191 -8.38 4.41 -10.77
CA ILE A 191 -7.10 5.02 -11.15
C ILE A 191 -7.24 5.67 -12.53
N THR A 192 -6.90 6.95 -12.59
CA THR A 192 -6.91 7.77 -13.79
C THR A 192 -5.52 8.35 -14.04
N TRP A 193 -5.02 8.25 -15.26
CA TRP A 193 -3.77 8.88 -15.66
C TRP A 193 -4.02 10.19 -16.39
N LEU A 194 -3.29 11.23 -15.99
CA LEU A 194 -3.31 12.55 -16.60
C LEU A 194 -1.94 12.86 -17.18
N LYS A 195 -1.89 13.43 -18.39
CA LYS A 195 -0.70 14.05 -19.00
C LYS A 195 -0.96 15.54 -19.12
N ASP A 196 -0.11 16.36 -18.51
CA ASP A 196 -0.22 17.83 -18.54
C ASP A 196 -1.64 18.31 -18.16
N GLY A 197 -2.23 17.66 -17.16
CA GLY A 197 -3.58 17.93 -16.66
C GLY A 197 -4.74 17.32 -17.44
N HIS A 198 -4.49 16.73 -18.61
CA HIS A 198 -5.53 16.13 -19.45
C HIS A 198 -5.51 14.61 -19.34
N GLN A 199 -6.67 13.97 -19.38
CA GLN A 199 -6.75 12.52 -19.29
C GLN A 199 -6.01 11.84 -20.46
N VAL A 200 -5.15 10.88 -20.13
CA VAL A 200 -4.43 10.11 -21.14
C VAL A 200 -5.43 9.18 -21.83
N PRO A 201 -5.55 9.23 -23.18
CA PRO A 201 -6.44 8.34 -23.91
C PRO A 201 -5.90 6.92 -23.87
N GLN A 202 -6.78 5.93 -23.75
CA GLN A 202 -6.41 4.54 -23.93
C GLN A 202 -6.34 4.23 -25.43
N ASP A 203 -5.13 4.14 -25.96
CA ASP A 203 -4.86 3.89 -27.37
C ASP A 203 -3.78 2.81 -27.56
N GLY A 204 -3.30 2.62 -28.79
CA GLY A 204 -2.23 1.64 -29.05
C GLY A 204 -0.86 1.98 -28.43
N ARG A 205 -0.67 3.21 -27.94
CA ARG A 205 0.58 3.68 -27.31
C ARG A 205 0.49 3.74 -25.79
N HIS A 206 -0.69 3.99 -25.24
CA HIS A 206 -0.94 4.12 -23.81
C HIS A 206 -1.85 2.98 -23.33
N VAL A 207 -1.28 2.02 -22.59
CA VAL A 207 -1.95 0.78 -22.19
C VAL A 207 -2.10 0.70 -20.67
N TRP A 208 -3.33 0.41 -20.21
CA TRP A 208 -3.69 0.36 -18.80
C TRP A 208 -3.36 -1.03 -18.28
N LEU A 209 -2.61 -1.08 -17.18
CA LEU A 209 -2.15 -2.34 -16.62
C LEU A 209 -2.97 -2.74 -15.39
N PRO A 210 -3.09 -4.05 -15.12
CA PRO A 210 -3.60 -4.54 -13.84
C PRO A 210 -2.81 -3.92 -12.68
N GLY A 211 -3.52 -3.43 -11.67
CA GLY A 211 -2.91 -2.74 -10.52
C GLY A 211 -2.65 -1.24 -10.74
N GLY A 212 -3.19 -0.62 -11.79
CA GLY A 212 -3.20 0.85 -11.94
C GLY A 212 -2.02 1.47 -12.67
N GLY A 213 -1.07 0.66 -13.15
CA GLY A 213 0.07 1.15 -13.92
C GLY A 213 -0.30 1.61 -15.32
N LEU A 214 0.51 2.51 -15.87
CA LEU A 214 0.41 2.97 -17.27
C LEU A 214 1.65 2.51 -18.04
N GLN A 215 1.43 1.85 -19.17
CA GLN A 215 2.51 1.50 -20.10
C GLN A 215 2.50 2.44 -21.30
N LEU A 216 3.66 3.04 -21.58
CA LEU A 216 3.92 3.82 -22.79
C LEU A 216 4.72 2.96 -23.77
N ILE A 217 4.23 2.81 -24.99
CA ILE A 217 4.82 1.97 -26.04
C ILE A 217 5.23 2.89 -27.19
N ARG A 218 6.47 2.75 -27.68
CA ARG A 218 7.05 3.56 -28.78
C ARG A 218 6.95 5.06 -28.49
N VAL A 219 7.60 5.48 -27.42
CA VAL A 219 7.60 6.86 -26.94
C VAL A 219 8.13 7.81 -28.02
N GLY A 220 7.35 8.83 -28.38
CA GLY A 220 7.74 9.92 -29.28
C GLY A 220 8.03 11.23 -28.54
N LEU A 221 8.53 12.25 -29.25
CA LEU A 221 8.76 13.58 -28.66
C LEU A 221 7.48 14.20 -28.06
N SER A 222 6.31 13.90 -28.64
CA SER A 222 5.01 14.35 -28.14
C SER A 222 4.61 13.74 -26.79
N GLU A 223 5.29 12.66 -26.37
CA GLU A 223 4.96 11.92 -25.17
C GLU A 223 5.69 12.49 -23.95
N ALA A 224 6.62 13.43 -24.16
CA ALA A 224 7.21 14.22 -23.10
C ALA A 224 6.14 15.06 -22.38
N GLY A 225 6.25 15.17 -21.06
CA GLY A 225 5.31 15.91 -20.22
C GLY A 225 5.23 15.42 -18.78
N LEU A 226 4.32 16.01 -18.02
CA LEU A 226 4.04 15.66 -16.62
C LEU A 226 2.92 14.62 -16.56
N TYR A 227 3.27 13.40 -16.15
CA TYR A 227 2.30 12.33 -15.94
C TYR A 227 1.90 12.28 -14.47
N THR A 228 0.60 12.29 -14.21
CA THR A 228 0.02 12.23 -12.87
C THR A 228 -0.91 11.04 -12.77
N CYS A 229 -0.66 10.16 -11.81
CA CYS A 229 -1.63 9.18 -11.38
C CYS A 229 -2.58 9.82 -10.37
N LEU A 230 -3.87 9.76 -10.66
CA LEU A 230 -4.97 10.14 -9.77
C LEU A 230 -5.68 8.88 -9.31
N ALA A 231 -5.61 8.58 -8.01
CA ALA A 231 -6.38 7.54 -7.38
C ALA A 231 -7.57 8.17 -6.66
N GLU A 232 -8.78 7.67 -6.89
CA GLU A 232 -10.01 8.25 -6.33
C GLU A 232 -10.96 7.16 -5.80
N ASN A 233 -11.55 7.40 -4.63
CA ASN A 233 -12.68 6.63 -4.12
C ASN A 233 -13.71 7.57 -3.49
N ARG A 234 -14.84 7.02 -3.00
CA ARG A 234 -15.91 7.83 -2.37
C ARG A 234 -15.49 8.62 -1.12
N PHE A 235 -14.30 8.35 -0.57
CA PHE A 235 -13.78 8.95 0.65
C PHE A 235 -12.65 9.95 0.40
N GLY A 236 -12.11 10.04 -0.83
CA GLY A 236 -11.12 11.04 -1.18
C GLY A 236 -10.30 10.68 -2.42
N GLN A 237 -9.19 11.41 -2.59
CA GLN A 237 -8.27 11.26 -3.71
C GLN A 237 -6.82 11.41 -3.27
N ASP A 238 -5.90 10.73 -3.96
CA ASP A 238 -4.46 10.91 -3.82
C ASP A 238 -3.80 10.99 -5.20
N ARG A 239 -2.68 11.71 -5.28
CA ARG A 239 -2.04 12.07 -6.55
C ARG A 239 -0.52 11.91 -6.45
N ALA A 240 0.06 11.29 -7.47
CA ALA A 240 1.51 11.20 -7.61
C ALA A 240 1.94 11.50 -9.05
N SER A 241 2.98 12.32 -9.22
CA SER A 241 3.40 12.83 -10.52
C SER A 241 4.86 12.52 -10.84
N ALA A 242 5.15 12.37 -12.12
CA ALA A 242 6.49 12.15 -12.66
C ALA A 242 6.68 12.86 -14.00
N VAL A 243 7.91 13.34 -14.25
CA VAL A 243 8.26 14.02 -15.51
C VAL A 243 8.89 13.02 -16.46
N ILE A 244 8.39 12.97 -17.69
CA ILE A 244 8.95 12.16 -18.76
C ILE A 244 9.62 13.10 -19.77
N ASN A 245 10.93 12.93 -19.92
CA ASN A 245 11.71 13.62 -20.93
C ASN A 245 11.99 12.65 -22.09
N VAL A 246 11.87 13.14 -23.31
CA VAL A 246 12.14 12.34 -24.52
C VAL A 246 13.14 13.06 -25.40
N THR A 247 14.26 12.41 -25.68
CA THR A 247 15.29 12.89 -26.61
C THR A 247 15.17 12.19 -27.95
N GLY A 248 15.14 13.00 -29.02
CA GLY A 248 15.21 12.49 -30.38
C GLY A 248 16.64 12.09 -30.77
N PRO A 249 16.81 11.31 -31.85
CA PRO A 249 18.13 11.15 -32.45
C PRO A 249 18.71 12.54 -32.77
N PRO A 250 20.03 12.75 -32.61
CA PRO A 250 20.65 14.00 -33.01
C PRO A 250 20.28 14.25 -34.47
N LEU A 251 19.79 15.45 -34.76
CA LEU A 251 19.61 15.89 -36.15
C LEU A 251 20.95 15.64 -36.86
N PRO A 252 20.95 15.05 -38.06
CA PRO A 252 22.19 14.90 -38.81
C PRO A 252 22.82 16.28 -38.87
N GLU A 253 24.02 16.40 -38.29
CA GLU A 253 24.84 17.60 -38.39
C GLU A 253 24.87 17.94 -39.88
N ASP A 254 24.30 19.09 -40.25
CA ASP A 254 24.22 19.50 -41.65
C ASP A 254 25.64 19.50 -42.21
N ALA A 255 25.99 18.44 -42.94
CA ALA A 255 27.16 18.36 -43.81
C ALA A 255 27.09 19.41 -44.96
N SER A 256 26.13 20.33 -44.88
CA SER A 256 25.94 21.49 -45.72
C SER A 256 27.06 22.54 -45.50
N HIS A 257 27.52 22.76 -44.28
CA HIS A 257 28.52 23.81 -44.04
C HIS A 257 29.93 23.43 -44.54
N SER A 258 30.35 22.18 -44.38
CA SER A 258 31.66 21.69 -44.84
C SER A 258 31.71 21.54 -46.36
N GLY A 259 30.62 21.11 -47.01
CA GLY A 259 30.53 20.99 -48.46
C GLY A 259 30.55 22.34 -49.19
N VAL A 260 29.84 23.35 -48.67
CA VAL A 260 29.80 24.70 -49.27
C VAL A 260 31.16 25.40 -49.12
N ILE A 261 31.81 25.31 -47.96
CA ILE A 261 33.14 25.91 -47.75
C ILE A 261 34.19 25.27 -48.65
N ALA A 262 34.20 23.93 -48.77
CA ALA A 262 35.09 23.23 -49.68
C ALA A 262 34.85 23.62 -51.15
N GLY A 263 33.59 23.74 -51.57
CA GLY A 263 33.22 24.18 -52.91
C GLY A 263 33.69 25.61 -53.23
N VAL A 264 33.54 26.54 -52.29
CA VAL A 264 34.02 27.93 -52.44
C VAL A 264 35.55 27.97 -52.51
N ILE A 265 36.26 27.23 -51.66
CA ILE A 265 37.73 27.17 -51.68
C ILE A 265 38.24 26.61 -53.02
N ILE A 266 37.63 25.52 -53.51
CA ILE A 266 37.99 24.92 -54.80
C ILE A 266 37.74 25.91 -55.94
N ALA A 267 36.60 26.60 -55.96
CA ALA A 267 36.28 27.59 -56.98
C ALA A 267 37.30 28.74 -56.99
N VAL A 268 37.67 29.25 -55.81
CA VAL A 268 38.69 30.31 -55.66
C VAL A 268 40.05 29.83 -56.17
N LEU A 269 40.49 28.62 -55.80
CA LEU A 269 41.76 28.05 -56.28
C LEU A 269 41.77 27.86 -57.80
N VAL A 270 40.67 27.40 -58.41
CA VAL A 270 40.55 27.28 -59.87
C VAL A 270 40.67 28.65 -60.54
N VAL A 271 40.03 29.68 -60.00
CA VAL A 271 40.14 31.05 -60.52
C VAL A 271 41.59 31.56 -60.43
N PHE A 272 42.26 31.37 -59.29
CA PHE A 272 43.66 31.77 -59.13
C PHE A 272 44.60 31.03 -60.08
N LEU A 273 44.41 29.71 -60.25
CA LEU A 273 45.21 28.92 -61.20
C LEU A 273 44.99 29.39 -62.64
N PHE A 274 43.74 29.68 -63.01
CA PHE A 274 43.42 30.16 -64.35
C PHE A 274 44.03 31.54 -64.62
N VAL A 275 43.89 32.49 -63.69
CA VAL A 275 44.50 33.83 -63.79
C VAL A 275 46.02 33.71 -63.84
N GLY A 276 46.62 32.87 -62.99
CA GLY A 276 48.05 32.60 -62.99
C GLY A 276 48.55 32.03 -64.31
N ALA A 277 47.84 31.06 -64.89
CA ALA A 277 48.17 30.49 -66.19
C ALA A 277 48.09 31.52 -67.32
N VAL A 278 47.07 32.39 -67.32
CA VAL A 278 46.92 33.48 -68.30
C VAL A 278 48.07 34.49 -68.18
N LEU A 279 48.45 34.87 -66.96
CA LEU A 279 49.56 35.79 -66.72
C LEU A 279 50.91 35.17 -67.14
N LEU A 280 51.14 33.90 -66.80
CA LEU A 280 52.34 33.16 -67.19
C LEU A 280 52.43 33.03 -68.72
N PHE A 281 51.32 32.71 -69.39
CA PHE A 281 51.26 32.64 -70.85
C PHE A 281 51.58 33.99 -71.49
N ARG A 282 51.00 35.09 -70.99
CA ARG A 282 51.33 36.45 -71.46
C ARG A 282 52.81 36.79 -71.24
N TYR A 283 53.36 36.45 -70.08
CA TYR A 283 54.77 36.67 -69.78
C TYR A 283 55.69 35.87 -70.73
N LEU A 284 55.39 34.60 -70.97
CA LEU A 284 56.14 33.76 -71.90
C LEU A 284 56.05 34.27 -73.34
N CYS A 285 54.86 34.66 -73.81
CA CYS A 285 54.69 35.28 -75.13
C CYS A 285 55.52 36.56 -75.25
N MET A 286 55.44 37.46 -74.27
CA MET A 286 56.21 38.72 -74.28
C MET A 286 57.72 38.43 -74.28
N LYS A 287 58.18 37.47 -73.48
CA LYS A 287 59.60 37.09 -73.42
C LYS A 287 60.08 36.45 -74.72
N MET A 288 59.26 35.64 -75.40
CA MET A 288 59.57 35.09 -76.72
C MET A 288 59.63 36.18 -77.80
N THR A 289 58.72 37.15 -77.79
CA THR A 289 58.77 38.28 -78.73
C THR A 289 60.04 39.11 -78.56
N VAL A 290 60.48 39.34 -77.32
CA VAL A 290 61.74 40.06 -77.04
C VAL A 290 62.98 39.25 -77.46
N MET A 291 62.90 37.93 -77.45
CA MET A 291 64.03 37.05 -77.79
C MET A 291 64.16 36.78 -79.31
N MET A 292 63.15 37.15 -80.12
CA MET A 292 63.16 37.06 -81.59
C MET A 292 63.49 38.40 -82.30
N MET A 293 63.76 39.47 -81.55
CA MET A 293 64.31 40.75 -82.04
C MET A 293 65.81 40.83 -81.73
#